data_AF-A0A0B8P180-F1
#
_entry.id   AF-A0A0B8P180-F1
#
_cell.length_a   1.000
_cell.length_b   1.000
_cell.length_c   1.000
_cell.angle_alpha   90.00
_cell.angle_beta   90.00
_cell.angle_gamma   90.00
#
_symmetry.space_group_name_H-M   'P 1'
#
loop_
_entity.id
_entity.type
_entity.pdbx_description
1 polymer ?
#
loop_
_entity_poly.entity_id
_entity_poly.type
_entity_poly.pdbx_seq_one_letter_code
_entity_poly.pdbx_strand_id
1 'polypeptide(L)' 'MHADNRSLMNVPFQLAKPELDGLFLEQAEAAGLKALKGHRAVGGMRASIYNAMPEEGVEALIQFMREFEAKNA' A
#
# COMPACT_ATOMS: atom_id res chain seq x y z
N MET A 1 4.35 -5.37 18.35
CA MET A 1 3.72 -4.28 17.58
C MET A 1 2.94 -3.41 18.55
N HIS A 2 3.19 -2.10 18.58
CA HIS A 2 2.43 -1.16 19.42
C HIS A 2 1.25 -0.60 18.61
N ALA A 3 0.06 -1.20 18.77
CA ALA A 3 -1.12 -0.84 17.99
C ALA A 3 -1.49 0.65 18.14
N ASP A 4 -1.38 1.17 19.36
CA ASP A 4 -1.73 2.55 19.70
C ASP A 4 -0.79 3.60 19.08
N ASN A 5 0.37 3.17 18.58
CA ASN A 5 1.37 4.06 17.97
C ASN A 5 1.31 4.06 16.43
N ARG A 6 0.29 3.42 15.83
CA ARG A 6 0.12 3.41 14.38
C ARG A 6 -0.37 4.78 13.91
N SER A 7 0.32 5.34 12.91
CA SER A 7 -0.11 6.60 12.30
C SER A 7 -1.46 6.42 11.61
N LEU A 8 -2.37 7.38 11.85
CA LEU A 8 -3.64 7.47 11.13
C LEU A 8 -3.49 8.06 9.72
N MET A 9 -2.30 8.58 9.38
CA MET A 9 -2.07 9.36 8.15
C MET A 9 -1.10 8.70 7.19
N ASN A 10 -0.10 8.00 7.70
CA ASN A 10 0.94 7.36 6.89
C ASN A 10 1.06 5.90 7.30
N VAL A 11 0.62 5.00 6.42
CA VAL A 11 0.60 3.57 6.67
C VAL A 11 1.71 2.90 5.84
N PRO A 12 2.93 2.73 6.39
CA PRO A 12 3.95 1.93 5.75
C PRO A 12 3.62 0.44 5.89
N PHE A 13 3.87 -0.34 4.84
CA PHE A 13 3.72 -1.79 4.85
C PHE A 13 4.72 -2.45 3.91
N GLN A 14 5.02 -3.72 4.18
CA GLN A 14 5.95 -4.54 3.42
C GLN A 14 5.23 -5.82 2.97
N LEU A 15 5.52 -6.28 1.75
CA LEU A 15 5.09 -7.61 1.34
C LEU A 15 5.93 -8.68 2.04
N ALA A 16 5.37 -9.86 2.22
CA ALA A 16 6.13 -11.01 2.72
C ALA A 16 7.25 -11.45 1.75
N LYS A 17 7.08 -11.16 0.45
CA LYS A 17 8.00 -11.44 -0.65
C LYS A 17 8.48 -10.12 -1.28
N PRO A 18 9.60 -9.53 -0.85
CA PRO A 18 10.08 -8.23 -1.33
C PRO A 18 10.32 -8.14 -2.84
N GLU A 19 10.60 -9.28 -3.49
CA GLU A 19 10.73 -9.38 -4.95
C GLU A 19 9.45 -8.97 -5.69
N LEU A 20 8.29 -8.98 -5.02
CA LEU A 20 7.00 -8.57 -5.59
C LEU A 20 6.73 -7.06 -5.45
N ASP A 21 7.55 -6.29 -4.73
CA ASP A 21 7.32 -4.86 -4.51
C ASP A 21 7.21 -4.08 -5.83
N GLY A 22 8.06 -4.41 -6.82
CA GLY A 22 8.03 -3.78 -8.14
C GLY A 22 6.71 -4.07 -8.88
N LEU A 23 6.28 -5.33 -8.88
CA LEU A 23 5.04 -5.76 -9.52
C LEU A 23 3.81 -5.15 -8.84
N PHE A 24 3.82 -5.05 -7.51
CA PHE A 24 2.74 -4.40 -6.75
C PHE A 24 2.59 -2.94 -7.17
N LEU A 25 3.70 -2.19 -7.22
CA LEU A 25 3.67 -0.78 -7.60
C LEU A 25 3.20 -0.58 -9.05
N GLU A 26 3.64 -1.42 -9.97
CA GLU A 26 3.21 -1.39 -11.38
C GLU A 26 1.71 -1.65 -11.51
N GLN A 27 1.20 -2.72 -10.89
CA GLN A 27 -0.23 -3.05 -10.97
C GLN A 27 -1.11 -2.04 -10.23
N ALA A 28 -0.64 -1.52 -9.09
CA ALA A 28 -1.34 -0.47 -8.36
C ALA A 28 -1.48 0.79 -9.21
N GLU A 29 -0.39 1.21 -9.88
CA GLU A 29 -0.41 2.36 -10.78
C GLU A 29 -1.37 2.14 -11.97
N ALA A 30 -1.38 0.94 -12.54
CA ALA A 30 -2.32 0.55 -13.60
C ALA A 30 -3.79 0.56 -13.12
N ALA A 31 -4.03 0.26 -11.84
CA ALA A 31 -5.34 0.36 -11.18
C ALA A 31 -5.70 1.80 -10.74
N GLY A 32 -4.84 2.79 -11.03
CA GLY A 32 -5.05 4.19 -10.64
C GLY A 32 -4.62 4.53 -9.21
N LEU A 33 -4.06 3.56 -8.47
CA LEU A 33 -3.54 3.74 -7.11
C LEU A 33 -2.08 4.24 -7.17
N LYS A 34 -1.93 5.56 -7.20
CA LYS A 34 -0.63 6.22 -7.42
C LYS A 34 0.10 6.52 -6.11
N ALA A 35 1.41 6.80 -6.23
CA ALA A 35 2.27 7.30 -5.16
C ALA A 35 2.38 6.39 -3.91
N LEU A 36 2.27 5.06 -4.10
CA LEU A 36 2.39 4.08 -3.01
C LEU A 36 3.84 3.66 -2.72
N LYS A 37 4.84 4.07 -3.51
CA LYS A 37 6.24 3.68 -3.30
C LYS A 37 6.74 4.16 -1.93
N GLY A 38 7.24 3.22 -1.12
CA GLY A 38 7.80 3.50 0.20
C GLY A 38 9.07 4.34 0.15
N HIS A 39 9.50 4.81 1.32
CA HIS A 39 10.73 5.59 1.44
C HIS A 39 11.96 4.72 1.11
N ARG A 40 12.94 5.25 0.36
CA ARG A 40 14.09 4.45 -0.13
C ARG A 40 14.86 3.71 0.97
N ALA A 41 14.87 4.27 2.18
CA ALA A 41 15.60 3.69 3.31
C ALA A 41 14.94 2.42 3.89
N VAL A 42 13.64 2.24 3.65
CA VAL A 42 12.84 1.15 4.25
C VAL A 42 12.28 0.20 3.19
N GLY A 43 12.17 0.66 1.93
CA GLY A 43 11.56 -0.12 0.85
C GLY A 43 10.04 -0.25 1.01
N GLY A 44 9.45 -1.26 0.38
CA GLY A 44 8.02 -1.55 0.46
C GLY A 44 7.13 -0.42 -0.04
N MET A 45 5.97 -0.29 0.59
CA MET A 45 4.93 0.65 0.24
C MET A 45 4.60 1.59 1.40
N ARG A 46 4.00 2.73 1.06
CA ARG A 46 3.42 3.67 2.02
C ARG A 46 2.16 4.28 1.45
N ALA A 47 1.02 4.00 2.07
CA ALA A 47 -0.23 4.69 1.78
C ALA A 47 -0.31 5.96 2.65
N SER A 48 -0.49 7.12 2.02
CA SER A 48 -0.68 8.40 2.72
C SER A 48 -2.14 8.83 2.59
N ILE A 49 -2.87 8.81 3.69
CA ILE A 49 -4.32 8.95 3.78
C ILE A 49 -4.69 10.24 4.54
N TYR A 50 -4.22 11.38 4.03
CA TYR A 50 -4.53 12.70 4.60
C TYR A 50 -6.01 13.07 4.43
N ASN A 51 -6.44 14.16 5.05
CA ASN A 51 -7.84 14.61 5.07
C ASN A 51 -8.55 14.69 3.71
N ALA A 52 -7.82 14.93 2.61
CA ALA A 52 -8.39 15.00 1.27
C ALA A 52 -8.49 13.65 0.55
N MET A 53 -8.01 12.57 1.18
CA MET A 53 -8.12 11.22 0.65
C MET A 53 -9.53 10.68 0.92
N PRO A 54 -10.32 10.37 -0.11
CA PRO A 54 -11.66 9.83 0.07
C PRO A 54 -11.61 8.39 0.59
N GLU A 55 -12.65 7.97 1.32
CA GLU A 55 -12.77 6.60 1.84
C GLU A 55 -12.78 5.57 0.71
N GLU A 56 -13.38 5.90 -0.43
CA GLU A 56 -13.41 5.06 -1.63
C GLU A 56 -12.00 4.75 -2.16
N GLY A 57 -11.05 5.68 -2.00
CA GLY A 57 -9.65 5.45 -2.35
C GLY A 57 -8.97 4.43 -1.43
N VAL A 58 -9.35 4.43 -0.14
CA VAL A 58 -8.87 3.43 0.84
C VAL A 58 -9.49 2.06 0.55
N GLU A 59 -10.78 2.01 0.25
CA GLU A 59 -11.47 0.76 -0.12
C GLU A 59 -10.89 0.16 -1.40
N ALA A 60 -10.62 0.99 -2.42
CA ALA A 60 -9.96 0.56 -3.65
C ALA A 60 -8.57 -0.04 -3.39
N LEU A 61 -7.80 0.56 -2.47
CA LEU A 61 -6.51 0.00 -2.06
C LEU A 61 -6.67 -1.34 -1.34
N ILE A 62 -7.62 -1.47 -0.42
CA ILE A 62 -7.89 -2.73 0.29
C ILE A 62 -8.29 -3.84 -0.69
N GLN A 63 -9.19 -3.54 -1.63
CA GLN A 63 -9.63 -4.49 -2.64
C GLN A 63 -8.46 -4.93 -3.53
N PHE A 64 -7.65 -3.96 -4.01
CA PHE A 64 -6.44 -4.25 -4.76
C PHE A 64 -5.48 -5.16 -3.99
N MET A 65 -5.24 -4.89 -2.70
CA MET A 65 -4.34 -5.71 -1.86
C MET A 65 -4.82 -7.16 -1.74
N ARG A 66 -6.14 -7.37 -1.57
CA ARG A 66 -6.73 -8.72 -1.52
C ARG A 66 -6.57 -9.47 -2.85
N GLU A 67 -6.82 -8.79 -3.96
CA GLU A 67 -6.65 -9.39 -5.29
C GLU A 67 -5.19 -9.70 -5.61
N PHE A 68 -4.29 -8.80 -5.24
CA PHE A 68 -2.85 -9.00 -5.42
C PHE A 68 -2.36 -10.20 -4.61
N GLU A 69 -2.77 -10.31 -3.34
CA GLU A 69 -2.47 -11.46 -2.49
C GLU A 69 -3.00 -12.76 -3.12
N ALA A 70 -4.27 -12.80 -3.54
CA ALA A 70 -4.86 -14.01 -4.12
C ALA A 70 -4.15 -14.51 -5.39
N LYS A 71 -3.58 -13.60 -6.19
CA LYS A 71 -2.87 -13.92 -7.44
C LYS A 71 -1.40 -14.28 -7.23
N ASN A 72 -0.78 -13.90 -6.10
CA ASN A 72 0.66 -14.00 -5.88
C ASN A 72 1.07 -14.69 -4.56
N ALA A 73 0.09 -15.32 -3.86
CA ALA A 73 0.28 -16.10 -2.64
C ALA A 73 1.31 -17.22 -2.80
#